data_AF-A0A7S2S7S8-F1
#
_entry.id   AF-A0A7S2S7S8-F1
#
_cell.length_a   1.000
_cell.length_b   1.000
_cell.length_c   1.000
_cell.angle_alpha   90.00
_cell.angle_beta   90.00
_cell.angle_gamma   90.00
#
_symmetry.space_group_name_H-M   'P 1'
#
loop_
_entity.id
_entity.type
_entity.pdbx_description
1 polymer ?
#
loop_
_entity_poly.entity_id
_entity_poly.type
_entity_poly.pdbx_seq_one_letter_code
_entity_poly.pdbx_strand_id
1 'polypeptide(L)'
;MSDATSLNLEAAITAITTKRCLYDVTIICTTDDYQAKYWIKRLSEGICKSDGKDSSSFPMVLAVSEDWSTGGAGNGLGTLYAYQKACLQAKDKHGIDLAALLKDDEVSVALYHTAGKGTRLAPLPASENNNKPGVKLP
;
A
#
# COMPACT_ATOMS: atom_id res chain seq x y z
N MET A 1 2.47 2.76 -46.15
CA MET A 1 1.87 1.79 -45.20
C MET A 1 2.70 1.59 -43.92
N SER A 2 3.81 2.31 -43.70
CA SER A 2 4.72 2.14 -42.56
C SER A 2 4.47 3.08 -41.36
N ASP A 3 3.86 4.26 -41.56
CA ASP A 3 3.79 5.28 -40.50
C ASP A 3 2.78 4.96 -39.39
N ALA A 4 1.63 4.39 -39.74
CA ALA A 4 0.59 4.07 -38.76
C ALA A 4 1.06 2.97 -37.76
N THR A 5 1.82 2.00 -38.25
CA THR A 5 2.35 0.91 -37.41
C THR A 5 3.41 1.42 -36.43
N SER A 6 4.30 2.31 -36.88
CA SER A 6 5.31 2.92 -36.02
C SER A 6 4.69 3.81 -34.95
N LEU A 7 3.69 4.63 -35.31
CA LEU A 7 2.96 5.46 -34.34
C LEU A 7 2.24 4.62 -33.28
N ASN A 8 1.59 3.52 -33.69
CA ASN A 8 0.91 2.63 -32.75
C ASN A 8 1.90 1.92 -31.80
N LEU A 9 3.09 1.56 -32.30
CA LEU A 9 4.14 0.96 -31.49
C LEU A 9 4.70 1.94 -30.47
N GLU A 10 5.01 3.17 -30.87
CA GLU A 10 5.50 4.23 -29.98
C GLU A 10 4.45 4.58 -28.90
N ALA A 11 3.17 4.65 -29.27
CA ALA A 11 2.08 4.84 -28.31
C ALA A 11 1.99 3.67 -27.31
N ALA A 12 2.13 2.42 -27.77
CA ALA A 12 2.13 1.25 -26.91
C ALA A 12 3.32 1.21 -25.95
N ILE A 13 4.55 1.49 -26.45
CA ILE A 13 5.76 1.58 -25.64
C ILE A 13 5.61 2.67 -24.59
N THR A 14 5.11 3.85 -24.98
CA THR A 14 4.84 4.98 -24.07
C THR A 14 3.83 4.57 -22.99
N ALA A 15 2.72 3.91 -23.36
CA ALA A 15 1.73 3.46 -22.39
C ALA A 15 2.30 2.46 -21.37
N ILE A 16 3.17 1.53 -21.81
CA ILE A 16 3.79 0.51 -20.95
C ILE A 16 4.88 1.11 -20.05
N THR A 17 5.63 2.10 -20.54
CA THR A 17 6.77 2.69 -19.81
C THR A 17 6.39 3.87 -18.93
N THR A 18 5.31 4.60 -19.26
CA THR A 18 4.94 5.84 -18.58
C THR A 18 3.90 5.61 -17.48
N LYS A 19 3.04 4.59 -17.62
CA LYS A 19 2.00 4.33 -16.61
C LYS A 19 2.62 3.58 -15.43
N ARG A 20 2.90 4.29 -14.33
CA ARG A 20 3.26 3.63 -13.05
C ARG A 20 2.09 2.71 -12.68
N CYS A 21 2.32 1.40 -12.64
CA CYS A 21 1.34 0.40 -12.20
C CYS A 21 1.20 0.46 -10.66
N LEU A 22 0.60 1.54 -10.18
CA LEU A 22 0.31 1.77 -8.77
C LEU A 22 -1.17 1.58 -8.51
N TYR A 23 -1.47 1.13 -7.31
CA TYR A 23 -2.81 1.28 -6.76
C TYR A 23 -3.04 2.74 -6.38
N ASP A 24 -4.28 3.19 -6.48
CA ASP A 24 -4.68 4.53 -6.06
C ASP A 24 -4.46 4.69 -4.55
N VAL A 25 -4.73 3.63 -3.78
CA VAL A 25 -4.49 3.60 -2.34
C VAL A 25 -3.68 2.38 -1.94
N THR A 26 -2.61 2.60 -1.18
CA THR A 26 -1.78 1.56 -0.59
C THR A 26 -1.92 1.61 0.93
N ILE A 27 -2.51 0.57 1.50
CA ILE A 27 -2.68 0.38 2.94
C ILE A 27 -1.59 -0.57 3.46
N ILE A 28 -0.95 -0.21 4.57
CA ILE A 28 0.03 -1.06 5.25
C ILE A 28 -0.41 -1.28 6.69
N CYS A 29 -0.65 -2.54 7.03
CA CYS A 29 -0.88 -2.99 8.41
C CYS A 29 0.47 -3.32 9.05
N THR A 30 0.89 -2.51 10.02
CA THR A 30 2.19 -2.58 10.71
C THR A 30 2.05 -3.03 12.16
N THR A 31 3.12 -3.50 12.78
CA THR A 31 3.05 -3.93 14.20
C THR A 31 2.85 -2.75 15.15
N ASP A 32 3.39 -1.58 14.81
CA ASP A 32 3.41 -0.41 15.67
C ASP A 32 3.41 0.89 14.86
N ASP A 33 3.24 2.01 15.56
CA ASP A 33 3.17 3.36 14.98
C ASP A 33 4.51 3.85 14.40
N TYR A 34 5.63 3.34 14.93
CA TYR A 34 6.96 3.69 14.41
C TYR A 34 7.12 3.14 12.99
N GLN A 35 6.76 1.87 12.80
CA GLN A 35 6.72 1.24 11.48
C GLN A 35 5.69 1.88 10.55
N ALA A 36 4.51 2.26 11.07
CA ALA A 36 3.52 2.98 10.26
C ALA A 36 4.09 4.29 9.69
N LYS A 37 4.75 5.10 10.54
CA LYS A 37 5.43 6.33 10.13
C LYS A 37 6.55 6.06 9.13
N TYR A 38 7.36 5.03 9.36
CA TYR A 38 8.42 4.63 8.45
C TYR A 38 7.88 4.32 7.05
N TRP A 39 6.82 3.51 6.96
CA TRP A 39 6.25 3.07 5.68
C TRP A 39 5.56 4.20 4.92
N ILE A 40 4.81 5.06 5.62
CA ILE A 40 4.25 6.28 5.02
C ILE A 40 5.37 7.10 4.40
N LYS A 41 6.43 7.40 5.18
CA LYS A 41 7.56 8.19 4.68
C LYS A 41 8.21 7.54 3.47
N ARG A 42 8.59 6.26 3.58
CA ARG A 42 9.32 5.52 2.54
C ARG A 42 8.57 5.47 1.21
N LEU A 43 7.27 5.20 1.24
CA LEU A 43 6.48 5.07 0.01
C LEU A 43 6.11 6.43 -0.57
N SER A 44 5.69 7.38 0.26
CA SER A 44 5.32 8.73 -0.21
C SER A 44 6.52 9.51 -0.74
N GLU A 45 7.73 9.29 -0.23
CA GLU A 45 8.96 9.88 -0.79
C GLU A 45 9.53 9.09 -1.98
N GLY A 46 9.08 7.84 -2.14
CA GLY A 46 9.56 6.90 -3.14
C GLY A 46 8.58 6.71 -4.31
N ILE A 47 8.11 5.47 -4.48
CA ILE A 47 7.34 5.07 -5.67
C ILE A 47 5.94 5.74 -5.73
N CYS A 48 5.35 6.05 -4.58
CA CYS A 48 4.06 6.76 -4.46
C CYS A 48 4.24 8.28 -4.38
N LYS A 49 5.43 8.80 -4.72
CA LYS A 49 5.63 10.25 -4.79
C LYS A 49 4.76 10.84 -5.89
N SER A 50 3.88 11.76 -5.50
CA SER A 50 3.12 12.58 -6.44
C SER A 50 4.10 13.47 -7.23
N ASP A 51 3.94 13.50 -8.55
CA ASP A 51 4.76 14.34 -9.42
C ASP A 51 4.36 15.82 -9.35
N GLY A 52 3.40 16.18 -8.48
CA GLY A 52 2.94 17.55 -8.23
C GLY A 52 2.20 18.21 -9.40
N LYS A 53 2.00 17.46 -10.49
CA LYS A 53 1.32 17.92 -11.72
C LYS A 53 -0.19 17.69 -11.68
N ASP A 54 -0.65 16.72 -10.88
CA ASP A 54 -2.06 16.44 -10.67
C ASP A 54 -2.49 16.88 -9.28
N SER A 55 -3.65 17.54 -9.18
CA SER A 55 -4.29 17.85 -7.89
C SER A 55 -4.97 16.64 -7.25
N SER A 56 -4.71 15.44 -7.78
CA SER A 56 -5.24 14.18 -7.29
C SER A 56 -4.67 13.88 -5.90
N SER A 57 -5.52 13.36 -5.01
CA SER A 57 -5.10 12.85 -3.69
C SER A 57 -4.40 11.49 -3.77
N PHE A 58 -4.22 10.96 -4.98
CA PHE A 58 -3.60 9.67 -5.29
C PHE A 58 -2.26 9.84 -6.02
N PRO A 59 -1.32 8.89 -5.87
CA PRO A 59 -1.41 7.68 -5.05
C PRO A 59 -1.32 7.99 -3.53
N MET A 60 -2.24 7.45 -2.75
CA MET A 60 -2.35 7.66 -1.31
C MET A 60 -1.69 6.51 -0.56
N VAL A 61 -0.89 6.84 0.46
CA VAL A 61 -0.29 5.84 1.36
C VAL A 61 -0.89 5.98 2.74
N LEU A 62 -1.51 4.90 3.23
CA LEU A 62 -2.08 4.79 4.56
C LEU A 62 -1.34 3.69 5.30
N ALA A 63 -0.87 3.97 6.51
CA ALA A 63 -0.29 2.94 7.36
C ALA A 63 -0.90 3.02 8.76
N VAL A 64 -1.25 1.85 9.27
CA VAL A 64 -1.97 1.66 10.52
C VAL A 64 -1.29 0.57 11.34
N SER A 65 -1.18 0.79 12.64
CA SER A 65 -0.68 -0.19 13.59
C SER A 65 -1.75 -1.23 13.95
N GLU A 66 -1.35 -2.49 14.08
CA GLU A 66 -2.15 -3.59 14.60
C GLU A 66 -2.16 -3.50 16.13
N ASP A 67 -3.19 -2.88 16.68
CA ASP A 67 -3.47 -2.73 18.12
C ASP A 67 -4.52 -3.74 18.61
N TRP A 68 -4.60 -4.90 17.95
CA TRP A 68 -5.47 -5.99 18.39
C TRP A 68 -4.98 -6.58 19.71
N SER A 69 -5.93 -7.01 20.54
CA SER A 69 -5.66 -7.57 21.87
C SER A 69 -4.69 -8.76 21.86
N THR A 70 -4.19 -9.13 23.05
CA THR A 70 -3.23 -10.22 23.27
C THR A 70 -3.54 -11.46 22.43
N GLY A 71 -2.61 -11.82 21.55
CA GLY A 71 -2.74 -12.97 20.63
C GLY A 71 -2.77 -12.59 19.14
N GLY A 72 -3.10 -11.33 18.81
CA GLY A 72 -3.21 -10.85 17.43
C GLY A 72 -4.50 -11.31 16.74
N ALA A 73 -4.97 -10.57 15.73
CA ALA A 73 -6.23 -10.87 15.05
C ALA A 73 -6.11 -12.04 14.05
N GLY A 74 -4.88 -12.37 13.66
CA GLY A 74 -4.60 -13.20 12.48
C GLY A 74 -4.89 -12.46 11.17
N ASN A 75 -4.46 -13.02 10.04
CA ASN A 75 -4.43 -12.29 8.77
C ASN A 75 -5.82 -11.82 8.29
N GLY A 76 -6.87 -12.63 8.45
CA GLY A 76 -8.20 -12.30 7.93
C GLY A 76 -8.83 -11.11 8.68
N LEU A 77 -8.99 -11.23 9.99
CA LEU A 77 -9.54 -10.16 10.82
C LEU A 77 -8.60 -8.96 10.91
N GLY A 78 -7.28 -9.19 10.93
CA GLY A 78 -6.27 -8.12 10.91
C GLY A 78 -6.36 -7.28 9.64
N THR A 79 -6.58 -7.90 8.48
CA THR A 79 -6.81 -7.18 7.22
C THR A 79 -8.08 -6.32 7.28
N LEU A 80 -9.20 -6.85 7.76
CA LEU A 80 -10.46 -6.10 7.85
C LEU A 80 -10.35 -4.93 8.84
N TYR A 81 -9.71 -5.16 9.97
CA TYR A 81 -9.50 -4.15 10.99
C TYR A 81 -8.55 -3.04 10.51
N ALA A 82 -7.45 -3.41 9.85
CA ALA A 82 -6.53 -2.46 9.24
C ALA A 82 -7.22 -1.63 8.16
N TYR A 83 -8.07 -2.24 7.34
CA TYR A 83 -8.87 -1.53 6.35
C TYR A 83 -9.80 -0.49 7.00
N GLN A 84 -10.54 -0.87 8.05
CA GLN A 84 -11.39 0.07 8.80
C GLN A 84 -10.60 1.26 9.37
N LYS A 85 -9.44 1.00 9.99
CA LYS A 85 -8.57 2.06 10.50
C LYS A 85 -8.05 2.97 9.37
N ALA A 86 -7.73 2.40 8.21
CA ALA A 86 -7.29 3.16 7.05
C ALA A 86 -8.40 4.06 6.50
N CYS A 87 -9.65 3.59 6.44
CA CYS A 87 -10.79 4.42 6.06
C CYS A 87 -10.97 5.63 6.98
N LEU A 88 -10.84 5.44 8.30
CA LEU A 88 -10.88 6.53 9.27
C LEU A 88 -9.72 7.51 9.04
N GLN A 89 -8.49 6.98 8.88
CA GLN A 89 -7.32 7.79 8.61
C GLN A 89 -7.44 8.61 7.31
N ALA A 90 -8.00 8.04 6.24
CA ALA A 90 -8.24 8.72 4.97
C ALA A 90 -9.25 9.87 5.14
N LYS A 91 -10.33 9.63 5.88
CA LYS A 91 -11.34 10.64 6.18
C LYS A 91 -10.77 11.78 7.01
N ASP A 92 -10.02 11.47 8.05
CA ASP A 92 -9.50 12.47 8.98
C ASP A 92 -8.37 13.32 8.37
N LYS A 93 -7.47 12.71 7.58
CA LYS A 93 -6.30 13.40 7.04
C LYS A 93 -6.52 14.03 5.66
N HIS A 94 -7.36 13.40 4.84
CA HIS A 94 -7.54 13.78 3.43
C HIS A 94 -8.98 14.17 3.11
N GLY A 95 -9.93 14.03 4.04
CA GLY A 95 -11.35 14.30 3.78
C GLY A 95 -12.00 13.31 2.81
N ILE A 96 -11.38 12.14 2.61
CA ILE A 96 -11.80 11.15 1.60
C ILE A 96 -12.53 9.98 2.26
N ASP A 97 -13.73 9.68 1.75
CA ASP A 97 -14.46 8.46 2.12
C ASP A 97 -13.97 7.27 1.27
N LEU A 98 -12.88 6.66 1.72
CA LEU A 98 -12.25 5.52 1.05
C LEU A 98 -13.21 4.33 0.88
N ALA A 99 -14.15 4.13 1.81
CA ALA A 99 -15.07 3.00 1.75
C ALA A 99 -16.10 3.18 0.63
N ALA A 100 -16.61 4.42 0.45
CA ALA A 100 -17.49 4.74 -0.66
C ALA A 100 -16.76 4.60 -2.00
N LEU A 101 -15.57 5.19 -2.14
CA LEU A 101 -14.80 5.11 -3.40
C LEU A 101 -14.47 3.66 -3.81
N LEU A 102 -14.12 2.80 -2.84
CA LEU A 102 -13.86 1.39 -3.13
C LEU A 102 -15.14 0.64 -3.50
N LYS A 103 -16.27 0.97 -2.87
CA LYS A 103 -17.57 0.36 -3.16
C LYS A 103 -18.09 0.73 -4.55
N ASP A 104 -17.81 1.95 -4.99
CA ASP A 104 -18.25 2.49 -6.28
C ASP A 104 -17.24 2.16 -7.42
N ASP A 105 -16.24 1.30 -7.15
CA ASP A 105 -15.17 0.87 -8.07
C ASP A 105 -14.36 2.05 -8.67
N GLU A 106 -14.33 3.20 -7.99
CA GLU A 106 -13.62 4.40 -8.45
C GLU A 106 -12.12 4.36 -8.16
N VAL A 107 -11.71 3.57 -7.16
CA VAL A 107 -10.31 3.46 -6.73
C VAL A 107 -9.87 2.02 -6.57
N SER A 108 -8.62 1.78 -6.93
CA SER A 108 -7.92 0.53 -6.67
C SER A 108 -7.18 0.59 -5.33
N VAL A 109 -7.39 -0.42 -4.48
CA VAL A 109 -6.81 -0.46 -3.12
C VAL A 109 -5.96 -1.71 -2.93
N ALA A 110 -4.70 -1.53 -2.51
CA ALA A 110 -3.83 -2.59 -2.05
C ALA A 110 -3.76 -2.60 -0.53
N LEU A 111 -3.73 -3.77 0.11
CA LEU A 111 -3.47 -3.90 1.53
C LEU A 111 -2.35 -4.91 1.80
N TYR A 112 -1.27 -4.45 2.41
CA TYR A 112 -0.09 -5.25 2.74
C TYR A 112 0.01 -5.48 4.24
N HIS A 113 0.21 -6.74 4.63
CA HIS A 113 0.37 -7.14 6.03
C HIS A 113 1.85 -7.33 6.37
N THR A 114 2.43 -6.35 7.06
CA THR A 114 3.78 -6.45 7.63
C THR A 114 3.74 -6.81 9.11
N ALA A 115 2.61 -6.60 9.79
CA ALA A 115 2.37 -7.03 11.16
C ALA A 115 2.23 -8.56 11.30
N GLY A 116 2.40 -9.05 12.53
CA GLY A 116 2.32 -10.46 12.91
C GLY A 116 3.65 -11.22 12.89
N LYS A 117 3.66 -12.43 13.47
CA LYS A 117 4.89 -13.21 13.73
C LYS A 117 5.53 -13.88 12.50
N GLY A 118 4.97 -13.71 11.31
CA GLY A 118 5.53 -14.29 10.09
C GLY A 118 5.69 -15.81 10.12
N THR A 119 4.79 -16.54 10.79
CA THR A 119 4.93 -18.00 11.03
C THR A 119 5.11 -18.84 9.76
N ARG A 120 4.62 -18.36 8.61
CA ARG A 120 4.84 -18.99 7.29
C ARG A 120 6.29 -18.96 6.80
N LEU A 121 7.09 -18.03 7.32
CA LEU A 121 8.53 -17.89 7.04
C LEU A 121 9.39 -18.31 8.24
N ALA A 122 8.80 -18.87 9.30
CA ALA A 122 9.57 -19.30 10.47
C ALA A 122 10.66 -20.31 10.06
N PRO A 123 11.92 -20.16 10.55
CA PRO A 123 12.35 -19.27 11.63
C PRO A 123 12.89 -17.89 11.18
N LEU A 124 12.84 -17.53 9.91
CA LEU A 124 13.52 -16.32 9.39
C LEU A 124 13.04 -15.00 10.03
N PRO A 125 11.74 -14.78 10.29
CA PRO A 125 11.34 -13.59 11.04
C PRO A 125 11.85 -13.58 12.48
N ALA A 126 12.10 -14.75 13.10
CA ALA A 126 12.53 -14.82 14.48
C ALA A 126 13.94 -14.24 14.67
N SER A 127 14.85 -14.39 13.70
CA SER A 127 16.16 -13.72 13.74
C SER A 127 16.07 -12.20 13.67
N GLU A 128 14.97 -11.67 13.12
CA GLU A 128 14.69 -10.23 12.99
C GLU A 128 13.68 -9.73 14.02
N ASN A 129 13.63 -10.35 15.21
CA ASN A 129 12.69 -10.01 16.29
C ASN A 129 11.20 -10.03 15.85
N ASN A 130 10.84 -11.00 15.00
CA ASN A 130 9.54 -11.14 14.35
C ASN A 130 9.15 -9.98 13.41
N ASN A 131 10.13 -9.20 12.94
CA ASN A 131 9.92 -8.18 11.91
C ASN A 131 9.89 -8.82 10.51
N LYS A 132 8.70 -9.17 10.03
CA LYS A 132 8.49 -9.82 8.73
C LYS A 132 9.16 -9.11 7.54
N PRO A 133 9.00 -7.78 7.33
CA PRO A 133 9.71 -7.08 6.24
C PRO A 133 11.20 -6.86 6.51
N GLY A 134 11.69 -7.12 7.74
CA GLY A 134 13.10 -7.05 8.09
C GLY A 134 13.93 -8.25 7.62
N VAL A 135 13.27 -9.35 7.21
CA VAL A 135 13.94 -10.57 6.75
C VAL A 135 14.79 -10.26 5.53
N LYS A 136 16.11 -10.46 5.67
CA LYS A 136 17.07 -10.37 4.58
C LYS A 136 17.23 -11.76 3.96
N LEU A 137 17.04 -11.86 2.65
CA LEU A 137 17.37 -13.05 1.88
C LEU A 137 18.84 -12.95 1.41
N PRO A 138 19.58 -14.06 1.32
CA PRO A 138 20.94 -14.08 0.77
C PRO A 138 20.96 -13.67 -0.72
#